data_AF-A0A2E7LQX0-F1
#
_entry.id   AF-A0A2E7LQX0-F1
#
_cell.length_a   1.000
_cell.length_b   1.000
_cell.length_c   1.000
_cell.angle_alpha   90.00
_cell.angle_beta   90.00
_cell.angle_gamma   90.00
#
_symmetry.space_group_name_H-M   'P 1'
#
loop_
_entity.id
_entity.type
_entity.pdbx_description
1 polymer ?
#
loop_
_entity_poly.entity_id
_entity_poly.type
_entity_poly.pdbx_seq_one_letter_code
_entity_poly.pdbx_strand_id
1 'polypeptide(L)'
;MSSIGEIAERIYDNEFDDAPTQLEREFRIESISGWLDANIGQLNNLTYQSFSQSSSFLQEEESILTQLYLKDYYTKQARKVLIGGTTGNMEWTRLSEGDTTIVRTNKIDFAREYKNLAKLASEELTSLIYSYNSYQAMPRQTAGIDGGWVSGSGYYIYV
;
A
#
# COMPACT_ATOMS: atom_id res chain seq x y z
N MET A 1 14.44 -4.85 5.83
CA MET A 1 14.85 -3.46 5.57
C MET A 1 14.97 -3.36 4.07
N SER A 2 13.94 -2.81 3.43
CA SER A 2 13.75 -2.80 1.98
C SER A 2 13.99 -1.38 1.44
N SER A 3 14.48 -1.26 0.21
CA SER A 3 14.57 0.04 -0.50
C SER A 3 13.34 0.28 -1.40
N ILE A 4 13.13 1.51 -1.88
CA ILE A 4 12.00 1.82 -2.79
C ILE A 4 12.00 0.93 -4.04
N GLY A 5 13.19 0.65 -4.60
CA GLY A 5 13.31 -0.20 -5.78
C GLY A 5 12.86 -1.65 -5.52
N GLU A 6 13.25 -2.20 -4.38
CA GLU A 6 12.84 -3.55 -3.97
C GLU A 6 11.34 -3.64 -3.66
N ILE A 7 10.77 -2.58 -3.05
CA ILE A 7 9.33 -2.51 -2.83
C ILE A 7 8.60 -2.45 -4.17
N ALA A 8 9.08 -1.65 -5.12
CA ALA A 8 8.49 -1.56 -6.45
C ALA A 8 8.51 -2.90 -7.21
N GLU A 9 9.61 -3.65 -7.12
CA GLU A 9 9.73 -4.99 -7.69
C GLU A 9 8.72 -5.95 -7.05
N ARG A 10 8.62 -5.98 -5.71
CA ARG A 10 7.65 -6.84 -5.01
C ARG A 10 6.20 -6.49 -5.33
N ILE A 11 5.88 -5.20 -5.42
CA ILE A 11 4.55 -4.77 -5.86
C ILE A 11 4.26 -5.33 -7.25
N TYR A 12 5.21 -5.20 -8.18
CA TYR A 12 5.02 -5.68 -9.53
C TYR A 12 4.81 -7.20 -9.59
N ASP A 13 5.72 -7.96 -8.96
CA ASP A 13 5.72 -9.42 -9.03
C ASP A 13 4.54 -10.06 -8.26
N ASN A 14 4.03 -9.42 -7.19
CA ASN A 14 2.92 -9.97 -6.42
C ASN A 14 1.54 -9.54 -6.92
N GLU A 15 1.40 -8.31 -7.42
CA GLU A 15 0.09 -7.72 -7.73
C GLU A 15 -0.25 -7.73 -9.22
N PHE A 16 0.76 -7.74 -10.10
CA PHE A 16 0.53 -7.59 -11.55
C PHE A 16 1.05 -8.78 -12.35
N ASP A 17 2.35 -9.07 -12.29
CA ASP A 17 3.04 -10.14 -13.04
C ASP A 17 2.50 -10.36 -14.47
N ASP A 18 2.26 -9.26 -15.18
CA ASP A 18 1.47 -9.24 -16.43
C ASP A 18 2.32 -8.92 -17.68
N ALA A 19 3.63 -8.73 -17.53
CA ALA A 19 4.48 -8.29 -18.63
C ALA A 19 4.86 -9.47 -19.53
N PRO A 20 4.66 -9.36 -20.85
CA PRO A 20 5.05 -10.39 -21.79
C PRO A 20 6.57 -10.46 -22.01
N THR A 21 7.33 -9.43 -21.64
CA THR A 21 8.78 -9.36 -21.84
C THR A 21 9.48 -8.76 -20.62
N GLN A 22 10.75 -9.12 -20.43
CA GLN A 22 11.59 -8.57 -19.37
C GLN A 22 11.71 -7.04 -19.44
N LEU A 23 11.81 -6.48 -20.66
CA LEU A 23 11.92 -5.04 -20.85
C LEU A 23 10.65 -4.30 -20.39
N GLU A 24 9.47 -4.86 -20.68
CA GLU A 24 8.20 -4.29 -20.21
C GLU A 24 8.04 -4.40 -18.69
N ARG A 25 8.52 -5.50 -18.08
CA ARG A 25 8.58 -5.66 -16.63
C ARG A 25 9.45 -4.56 -15.99
N GLU A 26 10.65 -4.35 -16.49
CA GLU A 26 11.57 -3.32 -15.96
C GLU A 26 10.97 -1.91 -16.07
N PHE A 27 10.34 -1.58 -17.20
CA PHE A 27 9.66 -0.30 -17.37
C PHE A 27 8.48 -0.11 -16.39
N ARG A 28 7.72 -1.18 -16.10
CA ARG A 28 6.65 -1.14 -15.09
C ARG A 28 7.21 -0.89 -13.70
N ILE A 29 8.28 -1.60 -13.33
CA ILE A 29 8.94 -1.46 -12.01
C ILE A 29 9.49 -0.03 -11.84
N GLU A 30 10.14 0.52 -12.86
CA GLU A 30 10.63 1.91 -12.84
C GLU A 30 9.48 2.93 -12.69
N SER A 31 8.36 2.68 -13.37
CA SER A 31 7.17 3.52 -13.24
C SER A 31 6.57 3.47 -11.82
N ILE A 32 6.58 2.28 -11.19
CA ILE A 32 6.14 2.10 -9.81
C ILE A 32 7.09 2.82 -8.86
N SER A 33 8.40 2.61 -8.98
CA SER A 33 9.41 3.22 -8.10
C SER A 33 9.38 4.75 -8.19
N GLY A 34 9.25 5.31 -9.38
CA GLY A 34 9.10 6.76 -9.57
C GLY A 34 7.84 7.33 -8.92
N TRP A 35 6.73 6.58 -8.93
CA TRP A 35 5.53 7.00 -8.21
C TRP A 35 5.72 6.93 -6.69
N LEU A 36 6.35 5.87 -6.18
CA LEU A 36 6.60 5.69 -4.74
C LEU A 36 7.46 6.84 -4.21
N ASP A 37 8.52 7.19 -4.92
CA ASP A 37 9.43 8.28 -4.55
C ASP A 37 8.71 9.64 -4.52
N ALA A 38 7.92 9.94 -5.56
CA ALA A 38 7.16 11.18 -5.64
C ALA A 38 6.08 11.32 -4.54
N ASN A 39 5.61 10.21 -3.97
CA ASN A 39 4.51 10.19 -3.00
C ASN A 39 4.93 9.80 -1.58
N ILE A 40 6.23 9.65 -1.31
CA ILE A 40 6.75 9.31 0.02
C ILE A 40 6.32 10.30 1.11
N GLY A 41 6.12 11.57 0.75
CA GLY A 41 5.59 12.58 1.66
C GLY A 41 4.18 12.27 2.17
N GLN A 42 3.37 11.54 1.39
CA GLN A 42 2.05 11.09 1.85
C GLN A 42 2.19 10.04 2.95
N LEU A 43 3.12 9.10 2.80
CA LEU A 43 3.42 8.12 3.86
C LEU A 43 3.81 8.82 5.15
N ASN A 44 4.74 9.79 5.07
CA ASN A 44 5.20 10.57 6.21
C ASN A 44 4.04 11.27 6.96
N ASN A 45 3.11 11.86 6.22
CA ASN A 45 1.94 12.50 6.81
C ASN A 45 1.00 11.51 7.51
N LEU A 46 0.90 10.28 7.02
CA LEU A 46 0.02 9.24 7.58
C LEU A 46 0.64 8.55 8.81
N THR A 47 1.95 8.33 8.81
CA THR A 47 2.67 7.60 9.86
C THR A 47 3.38 8.50 10.88
N TYR A 48 3.36 9.81 10.65
CA TYR A 48 4.07 10.82 11.44
C TYR A 48 5.60 10.59 11.49
N GLN A 49 6.15 10.03 10.42
CA GLN A 49 7.58 9.76 10.26
C GLN A 49 8.20 10.68 9.18
N SER A 50 9.51 10.56 8.99
CA SER A 50 10.29 11.37 8.05
C SER A 50 11.13 10.48 7.11
N PHE A 51 10.46 9.66 6.31
CA PHE A 51 11.11 8.86 5.27
C PHE A 51 11.52 9.71 4.06
N SER A 52 12.55 9.25 3.38
CA SER A 52 13.16 9.81 2.17
C SER A 52 13.50 8.70 1.18
N GLN A 53 13.91 9.06 -0.04
CA GLN A 53 14.30 8.10 -1.08
C GLN A 53 15.39 7.11 -0.62
N SER A 54 16.31 7.56 0.24
CA SER A 54 17.42 6.75 0.78
C SER A 54 17.06 6.02 2.08
N SER A 55 15.83 6.16 2.57
CA SER A 55 15.40 5.49 3.78
C SER A 55 15.24 3.99 3.55
N SER A 56 15.47 3.22 4.62
CA SER A 56 15.15 1.80 4.63
C SER A 56 13.82 1.57 5.35
N PHE A 57 12.93 0.83 4.70
CA PHE A 57 11.60 0.53 5.23
C PHE A 57 11.61 -0.84 5.92
N LEU A 58 10.95 -0.94 7.08
CA LEU A 58 10.58 -2.22 7.67
C LEU A 58 9.34 -2.75 6.96
N GLN A 59 8.91 -3.95 7.36
CA GLN A 59 7.83 -4.67 6.68
C GLN A 59 6.50 -3.93 6.83
N GLU A 60 6.29 -3.26 7.96
CA GLU A 60 5.09 -2.51 8.27
C GLU A 60 4.97 -1.28 7.37
N GLU A 61 6.05 -0.51 7.19
CA GLU A 61 6.01 0.66 6.29
C GLU A 61 5.94 0.26 4.82
N GLU A 62 6.61 -0.84 4.44
CA GLU A 62 6.48 -1.43 3.11
C GLU A 62 5.03 -1.83 2.80
N SER A 63 4.34 -2.47 3.75
CA SER A 63 2.94 -2.86 3.61
C SER A 63 2.01 -1.64 3.45
N ILE A 64 2.21 -0.60 4.27
CA ILE A 64 1.44 0.66 4.16
C ILE A 64 1.68 1.32 2.80
N LEU A 65 2.94 1.41 2.38
CA LEU A 65 3.31 2.07 1.13
C LEU A 65 2.77 1.30 -0.09
N THR A 66 2.78 -0.04 -0.03
CA THR A 66 2.17 -0.92 -1.02
C THR A 66 0.67 -0.67 -1.15
N GLN A 67 -0.06 -0.64 -0.03
CA GLN A 67 -1.50 -0.39 -0.07
C GLN A 67 -1.85 1.03 -0.53
N LEU A 68 -1.00 2.00 -0.21
CA LEU A 68 -1.13 3.36 -0.70
C LEU A 68 -1.00 3.42 -2.24
N TYR A 69 -0.04 2.68 -2.82
CA TYR A 69 0.12 2.55 -4.27
C TYR A 69 -1.11 1.89 -4.92
N LEU A 70 -1.56 0.75 -4.38
CA LEU A 70 -2.68 0.00 -4.94
C LEU A 70 -3.97 0.81 -4.98
N LYS A 71 -4.26 1.57 -3.92
CA LYS A 71 -5.40 2.49 -3.88
C LYS A 71 -5.38 3.48 -5.05
N ASP A 72 -4.24 4.13 -5.29
CA ASP A 72 -4.10 5.11 -6.38
C ASP A 72 -4.12 4.43 -7.76
N TYR A 73 -3.48 3.26 -7.88
CA TYR A 73 -3.49 2.46 -9.09
C TYR A 73 -4.91 2.11 -9.52
N TYR A 74 -5.72 1.52 -8.63
CA TYR A 74 -7.11 1.15 -8.94
C TYR A 74 -7.97 2.38 -9.24
N THR A 75 -7.73 3.50 -8.54
CA THR A 75 -8.41 4.77 -8.83
C THR A 75 -8.06 5.31 -10.21
N LYS A 76 -6.80 5.20 -10.64
CA LYS A 76 -6.35 5.57 -12.00
C LYS A 76 -6.94 4.62 -13.05
N GLN A 77 -6.99 3.32 -12.80
CA GLN A 77 -7.57 2.35 -13.73
C GLN A 77 -9.07 2.57 -13.91
N ALA A 78 -9.82 2.80 -12.83
CA ALA A 78 -11.22 3.19 -12.91
C ALA A 78 -11.43 4.43 -13.80
N ARG A 79 -10.59 5.46 -13.65
CA ARG A 79 -10.64 6.66 -14.50
C ARG A 79 -10.30 6.35 -15.96
N LYS A 80 -9.26 5.55 -16.22
CA LYS A 80 -8.87 5.15 -17.58
C LYS A 80 -9.98 4.40 -18.30
N VAL A 81 -10.65 3.46 -17.63
CA VAL A 81 -11.79 2.72 -18.20
C VAL A 81 -12.94 3.68 -18.57
N LEU A 82 -13.25 4.65 -17.69
CA LEU A 82 -14.30 5.63 -17.95
C LEU A 82 -13.94 6.60 -19.09
N ILE A 83 -12.71 7.11 -19.13
CA ILE A 83 -12.24 8.00 -20.21
C ILE A 83 -12.16 7.25 -21.53
N GLY A 84 -11.65 6.02 -21.53
CA GLY A 84 -11.61 5.15 -22.71
C GLY A 84 -13.00 4.80 -23.25
N GLY A 85 -14.04 4.87 -22.43
CA GLY A 85 -15.44 4.78 -22.86
C GLY A 85 -15.98 6.03 -23.55
N THR A 86 -15.40 7.20 -23.31
CA THR A 86 -15.86 8.50 -23.85
C THR A 86 -15.17 8.90 -25.15
N THR A 87 -13.89 8.53 -25.34
CA THR A 87 -13.06 9.10 -26.42
C THR A 87 -12.89 8.19 -27.64
N GLY A 88 -13.28 6.91 -27.60
CA GLY A 88 -12.99 5.98 -28.69
C GLY A 88 -14.05 4.89 -28.86
N ASN A 89 -14.86 5.05 -29.91
CA ASN A 89 -15.94 4.17 -30.35
C ASN A 89 -17.15 4.10 -29.42
N MET A 90 -18.29 4.62 -29.90
CA MET A 90 -19.62 4.25 -29.41
C MET A 90 -19.83 2.75 -29.71
N GLU A 91 -19.24 1.92 -28.87
CA GLU A 91 -19.30 0.47 -28.94
C GLU A 91 -20.66 0.02 -28.42
N TRP A 92 -21.47 -0.54 -29.31
CA TRP A 92 -22.83 -0.98 -29.04
C TRP A 92 -22.82 -2.08 -27.97
N THR A 93 -23.43 -1.78 -26.82
CA THR A 93 -23.46 -2.68 -25.65
C THR A 93 -24.38 -3.89 -25.85
N ARG A 94 -25.38 -3.77 -26.73
CA ARG A 94 -26.35 -4.83 -27.03
C ARG A 94 -26.82 -4.73 -28.47
N LEU A 95 -26.65 -5.83 -29.21
CA LEU A 95 -27.28 -6.02 -30.52
C LEU A 95 -28.30 -7.15 -30.37
N SER A 96 -29.54 -6.89 -30.76
CA SER A 96 -30.62 -7.88 -30.77
C SER A 96 -31.10 -8.05 -32.20
N GLU A 97 -30.93 -9.24 -32.75
CA GLU A 97 -31.45 -9.60 -34.07
C GLU A 97 -32.36 -10.83 -33.90
N GLY A 98 -33.67 -10.64 -34.11
CA GLY A 98 -34.68 -11.68 -33.91
C GLY A 98 -34.67 -12.26 -32.48
N ASP A 99 -34.37 -13.56 -32.39
CA ASP A 99 -34.33 -14.35 -31.14
C ASP A 99 -32.91 -14.47 -30.54
N THR A 100 -31.92 -13.79 -31.13
CA THR A 100 -30.53 -13.80 -30.64
C THR A 100 -30.13 -12.44 -30.09
N THR A 101 -29.58 -12.46 -28.87
CA THR A 101 -29.04 -11.27 -28.23
C THR A 101 -27.55 -11.47 -27.94
N ILE A 102 -26.71 -10.60 -28.50
CA ILE A 102 -25.30 -10.51 -28.14
C ILE A 102 -25.15 -9.31 -27.20
N VAL A 103 -24.71 -9.58 -25.97
CA VAL A 103 -24.42 -8.55 -24.95
C VAL A 103 -22.91 -8.51 -24.75
N ARG A 104 -22.28 -7.35 -25.00
CA ARG A 104 -20.89 -7.14 -24.62
C ARG A 104 -20.80 -6.72 -23.15
N THR A 105 -19.68 -7.05 -22.51
CA THR A 105 -19.42 -6.69 -21.12
C THR A 105 -19.40 -5.17 -20.94
N ASN A 106 -20.15 -4.67 -19.96
CA ASN A 106 -20.34 -3.25 -19.73
C ASN A 106 -19.09 -2.62 -19.07
N LYS A 107 -18.45 -1.67 -19.77
CA LYS A 107 -17.27 -0.93 -19.28
C LYS A 107 -17.54 -0.18 -17.96
N ILE A 108 -18.78 0.22 -17.71
CA ILE A 108 -19.17 0.90 -16.46
C ILE A 108 -19.09 -0.07 -15.26
N ASP A 109 -19.40 -1.35 -15.47
CA ASP A 109 -19.33 -2.34 -14.40
C ASP A 109 -17.88 -2.63 -14.01
N PHE A 110 -16.95 -2.69 -14.97
CA PHE A 110 -15.50 -2.75 -14.68
C PHE A 110 -15.00 -1.52 -13.94
N ALA A 111 -15.42 -0.32 -14.34
CA ALA A 111 -15.03 0.90 -13.62
C ALA A 111 -15.57 0.92 -12.18
N ARG A 112 -16.76 0.34 -11.94
CA ARG A 112 -17.31 0.17 -10.59
C ARG A 112 -16.46 -0.82 -9.79
N GLU A 113 -16.05 -1.92 -10.41
CA GLU A 113 -15.22 -2.92 -9.74
C GLU A 113 -13.86 -2.37 -9.34
N TYR A 114 -13.19 -1.62 -10.22
CA TYR A 114 -11.94 -0.93 -9.85
C TYR A 114 -12.14 0.08 -8.71
N LYS A 115 -13.28 0.76 -8.64
CA LYS A 115 -13.59 1.63 -7.49
C LYS A 115 -13.81 0.82 -6.21
N ASN A 116 -14.42 -0.36 -6.29
CA ASN A 116 -14.58 -1.26 -5.14
C ASN A 116 -13.20 -1.74 -4.65
N LEU A 117 -12.31 -2.17 -5.54
CA LEU A 117 -10.94 -2.55 -5.20
C LEU A 117 -10.17 -1.39 -4.56
N ALA A 118 -10.28 -0.17 -5.10
CA ALA A 118 -9.68 1.02 -4.51
C ALA A 118 -10.23 1.31 -3.10
N LYS A 119 -11.53 1.07 -2.88
CA LYS A 119 -12.15 1.25 -1.57
C LYS A 119 -11.64 0.21 -0.57
N LEU A 120 -11.56 -1.06 -0.95
CA LEU A 120 -11.01 -2.13 -0.10
C LEU A 120 -9.55 -1.84 0.28
N ALA A 121 -8.71 -1.46 -0.70
CA ALA A 121 -7.35 -1.04 -0.43
C ALA A 121 -7.27 0.17 0.51
N SER A 122 -8.22 1.12 0.41
CA SER A 122 -8.29 2.27 1.33
C SER A 122 -8.68 1.87 2.75
N GLU A 123 -9.58 0.90 2.91
CA GLU A 123 -10.01 0.39 4.22
C GLU A 123 -8.84 -0.34 4.90
N GLU A 124 -8.14 -1.19 4.15
CA GLU A 124 -6.96 -1.90 4.63
C GLU A 124 -5.82 -0.96 4.99
N LEU A 125 -5.53 0.02 4.12
CA LEU A 125 -4.56 1.09 4.39
C LEU A 125 -4.86 1.80 5.72
N THR A 126 -6.13 2.12 5.97
CA THR A 126 -6.55 2.79 7.21
C THR A 126 -6.28 1.91 8.44
N SER A 127 -6.56 0.61 8.33
CA SER A 127 -6.28 -0.37 9.39
C SER A 127 -4.77 -0.47 9.67
N LEU A 128 -3.95 -0.56 8.63
CA LEU A 128 -2.49 -0.65 8.75
C LEU A 128 -1.91 0.60 9.43
N ILE A 129 -2.30 1.80 8.98
CA ILE A 129 -1.87 3.07 9.58
C ILE A 129 -2.27 3.14 11.06
N TYR A 130 -3.49 2.73 11.39
CA TYR A 130 -3.96 2.71 12.77
C TYR A 130 -3.10 1.79 13.64
N SER A 131 -2.85 0.55 13.18
CA SER A 131 -2.00 -0.39 13.91
C SER A 131 -0.57 0.12 14.08
N TYR A 132 0.00 0.71 13.03
CA TYR A 132 1.36 1.26 13.03
C TYR A 132 1.49 2.42 14.02
N ASN A 133 0.61 3.41 13.93
CA ASN A 133 0.63 4.58 14.80
C ASN A 133 0.33 4.20 16.25
N SER A 134 -0.59 3.26 16.50
CA SER A 134 -0.86 2.76 17.84
C SER A 134 0.35 2.06 18.46
N TYR A 135 1.07 1.27 17.66
CA TYR A 135 2.29 0.59 18.12
C TYR A 135 3.40 1.58 18.43
N GLN A 136 3.63 2.58 17.55
CA GLN A 136 4.65 3.62 17.78
C GLN A 136 4.30 4.54 18.96
N ALA A 137 3.01 4.72 19.25
CA ALA A 137 2.53 5.53 20.37
C ALA A 137 2.62 4.83 21.73
N MET A 138 3.07 3.56 21.79
CA MET A 138 3.17 2.86 23.08
C MET A 138 4.17 3.59 24.00
N PRO A 139 3.78 3.88 25.26
CA PRO A 139 4.69 4.51 26.20
C PRO A 139 5.88 3.58 26.42
N ARG A 140 7.08 4.05 26.08
CA ARG A 140 8.30 3.33 26.44
C ARG A 140 8.35 3.23 27.96
N GLN A 141 8.48 2.00 28.48
CA GLN A 141 8.57 1.77 29.90
C GLN A 141 9.83 2.46 30.44
N THR A 142 9.65 3.57 31.14
CA THR A 142 10.67 4.14 32.00
C THR A 142 10.71 3.29 33.27
N ALA A 143 11.17 2.03 33.17
CA ALA A 143 11.48 1.25 34.36
C ALA A 143 12.73 1.88 34.97
N GLY A 144 12.51 2.84 35.87
CA GLY A 144 13.58 3.49 36.60
C GLY A 144 14.42 2.43 37.30
N ILE A 145 15.73 2.62 37.22
CA ILE A 145 16.74 1.97 38.07
C ILE A 145 16.62 2.46 39.55
N ASP A 146 15.41 2.84 39.97
CA ASP A 146 15.04 3.34 41.30
C ASP A 146 14.42 2.22 42.15
N GLY A 147 14.44 0.97 41.66
CA GLY A 147 14.30 -0.22 42.49
C GLY A 147 15.56 -0.39 43.34
N GLY A 148 15.60 0.32 44.47
CA GLY A 148 16.76 0.44 45.34
C GLY A 148 17.46 -0.87 45.67
N TRP A 149 18.78 -0.77 45.80
CA TRP A 149 19.61 -1.78 46.45
C TRP A 149 19.17 -1.91 47.92
N VAL A 150 18.25 -2.81 48.23
CA VAL A 150 18.14 -3.35 49.59
C VAL A 150 19.33 -4.29 49.78
N SER A 151 20.47 -3.72 50.18
CA SER A 151 21.57 -4.47 50.80
C SER A 151 21.12 -4.91 52.19
N GLY A 152 20.30 -5.95 52.24
CA GLY A 152 20.01 -6.70 53.46
C GLY A 152 21.07 -7.77 53.65
N SER A 153 22.27 -7.40 54.13
CA SER A 153 23.21 -8.36 54.69
C SER A 153 23.34 -8.08 56.18
N GLY A 154 22.50 -8.76 56.97
CA GLY A 154 22.65 -8.81 58.41
C GLY A 154 23.84 -9.69 58.78
N TYR A 155 24.87 -9.10 59.37
CA TYR A 155 25.83 -9.83 60.20
C TYR A 155 25.87 -9.17 61.58
N TYR A 156 25.31 -9.88 62.55
CA TYR A 156 25.57 -9.62 63.96
C TYR A 156 26.88 -10.31 64.35
N ILE A 157 27.83 -9.57 64.93
CA ILE A 157 28.91 -10.15 65.71
C ILE A 157 28.78 -9.58 67.13
N TYR A 158 28.50 -10.49 68.06
CA TYR A 158 28.67 -10.29 69.50
C TYR A 158 30.05 -10.83 69.90
N VAL A 159 30.67 -10.09 70.84
CA VAL A 159 31.92 -10.35 71.57
C VAL A 159 33.21 -9.98 70.86
#